data_AF-A0AA42CQF1-F1
#
_entry.id   AF-A0AA42CQF1-F1
#
_cell.length_a   1.000
_cell.length_b   1.000
_cell.length_c   1.000
_cell.angle_alpha   90.00
_cell.angle_beta   90.00
_cell.angle_gamma   90.00
#
_symmetry.space_group_name_H-M   'P 1'
#
loop_
_entity.id
_entity.type
_entity.pdbx_description
1 polymer ?
#
loop_
_entity_poly.entity_id
_entity_poly.type
_entity_poly.pdbx_seq_one_letter_code
_entity_poly.pdbx_strand_id
1 'polypeptide(L)'
;MRGALSCAIAALSLVSPAAFAATPAYDFQASEPVKDKPTVALASDRAYVYLRSAAAIPIYLVREPEGADLAAYDRFRAAALAEAREKYAKKLAAYQAEVKQAKSAPVGTYGVVPPFKDVEPTAENFEATPFYMLSKVAIGPLNRFAKGSGGESAYLHALKPGTYRLYGAIAETGNAITGTCLCMGSVRFTARAGEVVDMGRVFMDGGPGISAGDVMKAALTFGLAGKPKGKSAIDAEGLALEPATAAMPVDPRLAALKVRAADFRPSGKLPNYYGLRIDRLPAIAGVMRYERDRIVDLTVAK
;
A
#
# COMPACT_ATOMS: atom_id res chain seq x y z
N MET A 1 -19.15 -52.20 -43.23
CA MET A 1 -18.44 -51.67 -42.05
C MET A 1 -18.00 -50.24 -42.36
N ARG A 2 -18.75 -49.24 -41.88
CA ARG A 2 -18.43 -47.81 -42.01
C ARG A 2 -18.15 -47.29 -40.60
N GLY A 3 -16.89 -47.04 -40.28
CA GLY A 3 -16.49 -46.42 -39.01
C GLY A 3 -16.51 -44.91 -39.15
N ALA A 4 -17.36 -44.24 -38.38
CA ALA A 4 -17.43 -42.78 -38.30
C ALA A 4 -16.37 -42.27 -37.31
N LEU A 5 -15.55 -41.33 -37.77
CA LEU A 5 -14.56 -40.61 -36.97
C LEU A 5 -15.27 -39.44 -36.27
N SER A 6 -15.43 -39.51 -34.95
CA SER A 6 -16.01 -38.41 -34.16
C SER A 6 -14.97 -37.32 -33.90
N CYS A 7 -15.19 -36.14 -34.48
CA CYS A 7 -14.53 -34.90 -34.08
C CYS A 7 -15.06 -34.46 -32.70
N ALA A 8 -14.19 -34.41 -31.70
CA ALA A 8 -14.47 -33.74 -30.43
C ALA A 8 -14.32 -32.22 -30.63
N ILE A 9 -15.44 -31.49 -30.58
CA ILE A 9 -15.45 -30.02 -30.52
C ILE A 9 -15.19 -29.65 -29.05
N ALA A 10 -14.03 -29.04 -28.79
CA ALA A 10 -13.75 -28.40 -27.51
C ALA A 10 -14.65 -27.16 -27.38
N ALA A 11 -15.67 -27.26 -26.52
CA ALA A 11 -16.50 -26.12 -26.17
C ALA A 11 -15.69 -25.15 -25.30
N LEU A 12 -15.22 -24.05 -25.89
CA LEU A 12 -14.84 -22.86 -25.12
C LEU A 12 -16.13 -22.30 -24.50
N SER A 13 -16.32 -22.55 -23.21
CA SER A 13 -17.37 -21.92 -22.41
C SER A 13 -17.12 -20.40 -22.36
N LEU A 14 -17.84 -19.66 -23.19
CA LEU A 14 -18.02 -18.22 -23.08
C LEU A 14 -18.67 -17.95 -21.72
N VAL A 15 -17.88 -17.50 -20.74
CA VAL A 15 -18.42 -16.98 -19.48
C VAL A 15 -19.10 -15.65 -19.82
N SER A 16 -20.43 -15.65 -19.82
CA SER A 16 -21.24 -14.47 -20.15
C SER A 16 -20.92 -13.28 -19.23
N PRO A 17 -20.81 -12.04 -19.76
CA PRO A 17 -20.59 -10.82 -18.99
C PRO A 17 -21.62 -10.60 -17.85
N ALA A 18 -22.83 -11.15 -17.99
CA ALA A 18 -23.90 -11.03 -17.02
C ALA A 18 -23.61 -11.71 -15.67
N ALA A 19 -22.76 -12.74 -15.64
CA ALA A 19 -22.36 -13.38 -14.38
C ALA A 19 -21.41 -12.50 -13.54
N PHE A 20 -20.78 -11.48 -14.14
CA PHE A 20 -19.86 -10.58 -13.45
C PHE A 20 -20.58 -9.52 -12.60
N ALA A 21 -21.84 -9.21 -12.90
CA ALA A 21 -22.59 -8.16 -12.20
C ALA A 21 -23.16 -8.59 -10.83
N ALA A 22 -23.21 -9.89 -10.53
CA ALA A 22 -23.86 -10.43 -9.34
C ALA A 22 -22.91 -10.75 -8.16
N THR A 23 -21.60 -10.57 -8.33
CA THR A 23 -20.63 -10.79 -7.23
C THR A 23 -20.49 -9.50 -6.43
N PRO A 24 -20.72 -9.49 -5.09
CA PRO A 24 -20.48 -8.31 -4.28
C PRO A 24 -19.05 -7.79 -4.47
N ALA A 25 -18.89 -6.46 -4.45
CA ALA A 25 -17.60 -5.82 -4.61
C ALA A 25 -16.60 -6.39 -3.59
N TYR A 26 -15.47 -6.88 -4.08
CA TYR A 26 -14.44 -7.43 -3.22
C TYR A 26 -13.73 -6.29 -2.48
N ASP A 27 -13.82 -6.28 -1.16
CA ASP A 27 -13.08 -5.33 -0.34
C ASP A 27 -11.62 -5.77 -0.19
N PHE A 28 -10.75 -5.07 -0.93
CA PHE A 28 -9.31 -5.28 -0.90
C PHE A 28 -8.66 -4.76 0.39
N GLN A 29 -9.25 -3.75 1.06
CA GLN A 29 -8.65 -3.08 2.21
C GLN A 29 -9.15 -3.65 3.52
N ALA A 30 -10.46 -3.94 3.62
CA ALA A 30 -11.20 -4.31 4.83
C ALA A 30 -10.35 -4.16 6.09
N SER A 31 -10.19 -2.91 6.55
CA SER A 31 -9.30 -2.53 7.64
C SER A 31 -9.91 -1.41 8.46
N GLU A 32 -9.73 -1.44 9.77
CA GLU A 32 -10.21 -0.40 10.67
C GLU A 32 -9.36 -0.26 11.94
N PRO A 33 -9.22 0.95 12.48
CA PRO A 33 -8.55 1.14 13.77
C PRO A 33 -9.42 0.57 14.89
N VAL A 34 -8.80 -0.14 15.83
CA VAL A 34 -9.49 -0.56 17.05
C VAL A 34 -9.53 0.61 18.02
N LYS A 35 -10.74 0.99 18.42
CA LYS A 35 -10.99 2.14 19.29
C LYS A 35 -10.45 1.88 20.69
N ASP A 36 -9.88 2.92 21.30
CA ASP A 36 -9.52 2.92 22.73
C ASP A 36 -10.79 2.81 23.59
N LYS A 37 -11.02 1.62 24.16
CA LYS A 37 -12.13 1.30 25.05
C LYS A 37 -11.62 0.47 26.23
N PRO A 38 -12.25 0.57 27.42
CA PRO A 38 -11.86 -0.24 28.58
C PRO A 38 -11.86 -1.75 28.29
N THR A 39 -12.85 -2.21 27.50
CA THR A 39 -12.97 -3.59 27.03
C THR A 39 -12.94 -3.60 25.50
N VAL A 40 -12.19 -4.56 24.94
CA VAL A 40 -11.96 -4.68 23.50
C VAL A 40 -12.35 -6.09 23.07
N ALA A 41 -13.28 -6.18 22.13
CA ALA A 41 -13.63 -7.44 21.47
C ALA A 41 -12.84 -7.56 20.17
N LEU A 42 -12.02 -8.60 20.06
CA LEU A 42 -11.22 -8.90 18.87
C LEU A 42 -11.80 -10.13 18.18
N ALA A 43 -12.18 -9.99 16.92
CA ALA A 43 -12.75 -11.05 16.10
C ALA A 43 -11.65 -12.03 15.64
N SER A 44 -11.94 -13.33 15.67
CA SER A 44 -10.97 -14.38 15.38
C SER A 44 -10.69 -14.59 13.89
N ASP A 45 -11.54 -14.07 13.01
CA ASP A 45 -11.39 -14.10 11.55
C ASP A 45 -10.53 -12.93 11.01
N ARG A 46 -10.17 -11.99 11.88
CA ARG A 46 -9.35 -10.81 11.56
C ARG A 46 -7.93 -11.01 12.05
N ALA A 47 -6.98 -10.37 11.38
CA ALA A 47 -5.64 -10.17 11.90
C ALA A 47 -5.54 -8.79 12.54
N TYR A 48 -4.65 -8.61 13.50
CA TYR A 48 -4.43 -7.32 14.14
C TYR A 48 -2.97 -6.90 14.08
N VAL A 49 -2.68 -5.69 13.62
CA VAL A 49 -1.33 -5.09 13.73
C VAL A 49 -1.29 -4.16 14.92
N TYR A 50 -0.30 -4.37 15.78
CA TYR A 50 0.01 -3.51 16.92
C TYR A 50 1.34 -2.80 16.67
N LEU A 51 1.37 -1.47 16.86
CA LEU A 51 2.59 -0.67 16.74
C LEU A 51 2.60 0.45 17.77
N ARG A 52 3.81 0.84 18.16
CA ARG A 52 4.04 1.95 19.10
C ARG A 52 4.83 3.07 18.43
N SER A 53 4.55 4.31 18.81
CA SER A 53 5.28 5.49 18.34
C SER A 53 5.11 6.68 19.30
N ALA A 54 6.22 7.37 19.59
CA ALA A 54 6.23 8.65 20.31
C ALA A 54 5.71 9.83 19.45
N ALA A 55 5.74 9.67 18.13
CA ALA A 55 5.24 10.65 17.19
C ALA A 55 3.96 10.16 16.49
N ALA A 56 3.17 11.12 16.01
CA ALA A 56 2.00 10.88 15.19
C ALA A 56 2.45 10.52 13.75
N ILE A 57 2.89 9.29 13.54
CA ILE A 57 3.42 8.81 12.25
C ILE A 57 2.33 8.02 11.50
N PRO A 58 1.97 8.39 10.27
CA PRO A 58 1.00 7.66 9.46
C PRO A 58 1.70 6.48 8.76
N ILE A 59 1.60 5.27 9.31
CA ILE A 59 2.22 4.08 8.74
C ILE A 59 1.35 3.52 7.63
N TYR A 60 1.98 3.25 6.50
CA TYR A 60 1.32 2.75 5.30
C TYR A 60 1.78 1.33 4.99
N LEU A 61 0.83 0.39 4.97
CA LEU A 61 1.06 -1.01 4.62
C LEU A 61 0.39 -1.33 3.29
N VAL A 62 0.96 -2.27 2.55
CA VAL A 62 0.33 -2.86 1.35
C VAL A 62 0.37 -4.37 1.46
N ARG A 63 -0.70 -5.06 1.04
CA ARG A 63 -0.78 -6.53 1.13
C ARG A 63 -0.17 -7.17 -0.12
N GLU A 64 0.49 -8.31 0.03
CA GLU A 64 0.83 -9.19 -1.10
C GLU A 64 -0.44 -9.95 -1.54
N PRO A 65 -0.73 -10.04 -2.84
CA PRO A 65 -1.92 -10.75 -3.30
C PRO A 65 -1.77 -12.26 -3.07
N GLU A 66 -2.70 -12.84 -2.33
CA GLU A 66 -2.71 -14.27 -1.98
C GLU A 66 -4.12 -14.86 -2.07
N GLY A 67 -4.25 -16.14 -2.42
CA GLY A 67 -5.52 -16.86 -2.39
C GLY A 67 -6.65 -16.15 -3.16
N ALA A 68 -7.73 -15.80 -2.45
CA ALA A 68 -8.91 -15.14 -3.03
C ALA A 68 -8.61 -13.75 -3.62
N ASP A 69 -7.55 -13.07 -3.17
CA ASP A 69 -7.12 -11.77 -3.69
C ASP A 69 -6.74 -11.86 -5.18
N LEU A 70 -6.09 -12.93 -5.61
CA LEU A 70 -5.64 -13.11 -6.99
C LEU A 70 -6.84 -13.17 -7.95
N ALA A 71 -7.80 -14.05 -7.66
CA ALA A 71 -9.00 -14.19 -8.46
C ALA A 71 -9.87 -12.92 -8.43
N ALA A 72 -9.92 -12.23 -7.29
CA ALA A 72 -10.62 -10.94 -7.20
C ALA A 72 -9.92 -9.86 -8.03
N TYR A 73 -8.60 -9.82 -8.02
CA TYR A 73 -7.82 -8.86 -8.79
C TYR A 73 -7.93 -9.12 -10.30
N ASP A 74 -7.92 -10.38 -10.74
CA ASP A 74 -8.12 -10.73 -12.15
C ASP A 74 -9.49 -10.28 -12.65
N ARG A 75 -10.54 -10.49 -11.83
CA ARG A 75 -11.89 -9.97 -12.13
C ARG A 75 -11.92 -8.45 -12.21
N PHE A 76 -11.26 -7.78 -11.26
CA PHE A 76 -11.14 -6.32 -11.27
C PHE A 76 -10.45 -5.82 -12.55
N ARG A 77 -9.34 -6.44 -12.95
CA ARG A 77 -8.62 -6.09 -14.19
C ARG A 77 -9.47 -6.28 -15.43
N ALA A 78 -10.19 -7.40 -15.52
CA ALA A 78 -11.06 -7.70 -16.66
C ALA A 78 -12.21 -6.68 -16.76
N ALA A 79 -12.85 -6.35 -15.64
CA ALA A 79 -13.90 -5.33 -15.59
C ALA A 79 -13.36 -3.94 -15.97
N ALA A 80 -12.20 -3.55 -15.43
CA ALA A 80 -11.56 -2.27 -15.74
C ALA A 80 -11.18 -2.16 -17.23
N LEU A 81 -10.71 -3.25 -17.85
CA LEU A 81 -10.42 -3.27 -19.30
C LEU A 81 -11.70 -3.14 -20.13
N ALA A 82 -12.77 -3.82 -19.74
CA ALA A 82 -14.06 -3.72 -20.43
C ALA A 82 -14.60 -2.27 -20.36
N GLU A 83 -14.54 -1.65 -19.19
CA GLU A 83 -14.93 -0.24 -19.01
C GLU A 83 -14.03 0.70 -19.83
N ALA A 84 -12.71 0.44 -19.87
CA ALA A 84 -11.77 1.22 -20.66
C ALA A 84 -12.09 1.13 -22.16
N ARG A 85 -12.47 -0.05 -22.66
CA ARG A 85 -12.90 -0.24 -24.06
C ARG A 85 -14.22 0.47 -24.36
N GLU A 86 -15.18 0.45 -23.44
CA GLU A 86 -16.43 1.20 -23.60
C GLU A 86 -16.16 2.72 -23.65
N LYS A 87 -15.31 3.23 -22.75
CA LYS A 87 -14.86 4.63 -22.76
C LYS A 87 -14.11 4.98 -24.04
N TYR A 88 -13.27 4.08 -24.53
CA TYR A 88 -12.56 4.24 -25.81
C TYR A 88 -13.52 4.34 -26.99
N ALA A 89 -14.54 3.48 -27.07
CA ALA A 89 -15.53 3.53 -28.15
C ALA A 89 -16.24 4.90 -28.21
N LYS A 90 -16.57 5.47 -27.04
CA LYS A 90 -17.15 6.83 -26.94
C LYS A 90 -16.18 7.90 -27.42
N LYS A 91 -14.91 7.82 -26.99
CA LYS A 91 -13.85 8.75 -27.43
C LYS A 91 -13.56 8.63 -28.93
N LEU A 92 -13.59 7.42 -29.48
CA LEU A 92 -13.37 7.18 -30.91
C LEU A 92 -14.47 7.83 -31.74
N ALA A 93 -15.72 7.74 -31.31
CA ALA A 93 -16.84 8.42 -31.97
C ALA A 93 -16.67 9.96 -31.92
N ALA A 94 -16.28 10.51 -30.77
CA ALA A 94 -15.99 11.94 -30.63
C ALA A 94 -14.83 12.38 -31.55
N TYR A 95 -13.72 11.64 -31.54
CA TYR A 95 -12.57 11.84 -32.42
C TYR A 95 -12.98 11.84 -33.90
N GLN A 96 -13.80 10.88 -34.33
CA GLN A 96 -14.28 10.81 -35.71
C GLN A 96 -15.13 12.02 -36.10
N ALA A 97 -15.97 12.52 -35.19
CA ALA A 97 -16.76 13.73 -35.40
C ALA A 97 -15.87 14.98 -35.51
N GLU A 98 -14.89 15.13 -34.62
CA GLU A 98 -13.93 16.23 -34.62
C GLU A 98 -13.05 16.23 -35.88
N VAL A 99 -12.56 15.06 -36.33
CA VAL A 99 -11.81 14.94 -37.60
C VAL A 99 -12.69 15.32 -38.79
N LYS A 100 -13.97 14.92 -38.81
CA LYS A 100 -14.90 15.31 -39.88
C LYS A 100 -15.10 16.83 -39.88
N GLN A 101 -15.29 17.44 -38.72
CA GLN A 101 -15.43 18.89 -38.58
C GLN A 101 -14.16 19.61 -39.08
N ALA A 102 -12.98 19.14 -38.64
CA ALA A 102 -11.71 19.72 -39.04
C ALA A 102 -11.47 19.65 -40.56
N LYS A 103 -11.82 18.53 -41.19
CA LYS A 103 -11.74 18.36 -42.66
C LYS A 103 -12.72 19.24 -43.42
N SER A 104 -13.85 19.59 -42.82
CA SER A 104 -14.85 20.49 -43.44
C SER A 104 -14.57 21.97 -43.22
N ALA A 105 -13.58 22.33 -42.40
CA ALA A 105 -13.28 23.72 -42.11
C ALA A 105 -12.57 24.40 -43.30
N PRO A 106 -12.84 25.69 -43.59
CA PRO A 106 -12.10 26.44 -44.58
C PRO A 106 -10.60 26.45 -44.29
N VAL A 107 -9.78 26.39 -45.35
CA VAL A 107 -8.33 26.48 -45.26
C VAL A 107 -7.94 27.80 -44.59
N GLY A 108 -7.10 27.73 -43.54
CA GLY A 108 -6.67 28.90 -42.76
C GLY A 108 -7.52 29.21 -41.52
N THR A 109 -8.54 28.41 -41.21
CA THR A 109 -9.30 28.55 -39.96
C THR A 109 -8.38 28.33 -38.74
N TYR A 110 -8.13 29.40 -37.97
CA TYR A 110 -7.31 29.36 -36.77
C TYR A 110 -7.93 28.46 -35.69
N GLY A 111 -7.13 27.60 -35.06
CA GLY A 111 -7.56 26.71 -33.97
C GLY A 111 -8.12 25.36 -34.39
N VAL A 112 -8.21 25.07 -35.70
CA VAL A 112 -8.61 23.73 -36.21
C VAL A 112 -7.38 22.85 -36.34
N VAL A 113 -7.01 22.18 -35.25
CA VAL A 113 -5.95 21.16 -35.24
C VAL A 113 -6.62 19.79 -35.19
N PRO A 114 -6.24 18.82 -36.06
CA PRO A 114 -6.75 17.46 -35.96
C PRO A 114 -6.46 16.89 -34.56
N PRO A 115 -7.46 16.33 -33.86
CA PRO A 115 -7.23 15.72 -32.55
C PRO A 115 -6.25 14.56 -32.67
N PHE A 116 -5.57 14.22 -31.58
CA PHE A 116 -4.79 12.98 -31.49
C PHE A 116 -5.74 11.79 -31.28
N LYS A 117 -5.52 10.70 -32.00
CA LYS A 117 -6.29 9.47 -31.81
C LYS A 117 -5.73 8.69 -30.64
N ASP A 118 -6.53 8.52 -29.58
CA ASP A 118 -6.18 7.64 -28.46
C ASP A 118 -5.89 6.20 -28.94
N VAL A 119 -5.02 5.51 -28.22
CA VAL A 119 -4.71 4.09 -28.42
C VAL A 119 -5.85 3.25 -27.84
N GLU A 120 -6.30 2.24 -28.58
CA GLU A 120 -7.32 1.31 -28.09
C GLU A 120 -6.77 0.47 -26.91
N PRO A 121 -7.50 0.40 -25.78
CA PRO A 121 -7.12 -0.46 -24.67
C PRO A 121 -7.20 -1.96 -25.03
N THR A 122 -6.06 -2.62 -24.98
CA THR A 122 -5.90 -4.06 -25.12
C THR A 122 -5.39 -4.68 -23.83
N ALA A 123 -5.38 -6.01 -23.74
CA ALA A 123 -4.85 -6.67 -22.55
C ALA A 123 -3.35 -6.39 -22.35
N GLU A 124 -2.63 -6.07 -23.43
CA GLU A 124 -1.19 -5.86 -23.47
C GLU A 124 -0.78 -4.43 -23.12
N ASN A 125 -1.63 -3.43 -23.41
CA ASN A 125 -1.31 -2.01 -23.18
C ASN A 125 -2.12 -1.36 -22.04
N PHE A 126 -3.10 -2.07 -21.49
CA PHE A 126 -3.95 -1.56 -20.42
C PHE A 126 -3.34 -1.81 -19.05
N GLU A 127 -3.12 -0.72 -18.32
CA GLU A 127 -2.69 -0.76 -16.92
C GLU A 127 -3.89 -0.49 -16.01
N ALA A 128 -4.38 -1.55 -15.37
CA ALA A 128 -5.35 -1.42 -14.28
C ALA A 128 -4.67 -0.88 -13.01
N THR A 129 -5.46 -0.33 -12.08
CA THR A 129 -4.95 0.05 -10.76
C THR A 129 -4.18 -1.13 -10.13
N PRO A 130 -2.92 -0.95 -9.71
CA PRO A 130 -2.12 -2.01 -9.08
C PRO A 130 -2.76 -2.56 -7.81
N PHE A 131 -2.62 -3.86 -7.56
CA PHE A 131 -3.16 -4.51 -6.35
C PHE A 131 -2.74 -3.82 -5.04
N TYR A 132 -1.48 -3.38 -4.95
CA TYR A 132 -0.96 -2.69 -3.76
C TYR A 132 -1.67 -1.36 -3.48
N MET A 133 -2.13 -0.67 -4.52
CA MET A 133 -2.95 0.54 -4.36
C MET A 133 -4.39 0.22 -3.96
N LEU A 134 -4.90 -0.96 -4.31
CA LEU A 134 -6.23 -1.40 -3.89
C LEU A 134 -6.23 -1.94 -2.46
N SER A 135 -5.13 -2.57 -2.01
CA SER A 135 -5.00 -3.27 -0.72
C SER A 135 -4.25 -2.48 0.36
N LYS A 136 -4.11 -1.17 0.16
CA LYS A 136 -3.48 -0.24 1.09
C LYS A 136 -4.16 -0.23 2.46
N VAL A 137 -3.37 -0.08 3.51
CA VAL A 137 -3.86 0.16 4.88
C VAL A 137 -3.03 1.25 5.55
N ALA A 138 -3.70 2.25 6.11
CA ALA A 138 -3.10 3.30 6.91
C ALA A 138 -3.31 3.05 8.41
N ILE A 139 -2.23 3.04 9.20
CA ILE A 139 -2.25 2.90 10.65
C ILE A 139 -1.68 4.18 11.27
N GLY A 140 -2.46 4.79 12.17
CA GLY A 140 -2.15 6.14 12.64
C GLY A 140 -2.37 7.19 11.54
N PRO A 141 -2.06 8.47 11.81
CA PRO A 141 -1.59 9.00 13.08
C PRO A 141 -2.74 9.28 14.07
N LEU A 142 -3.98 9.09 13.61
CA LEU A 142 -5.21 9.24 14.37
C LEU A 142 -5.64 7.89 14.97
N ASN A 143 -6.69 7.92 15.80
CA ASN A 143 -7.31 6.71 16.35
C ASN A 143 -6.31 5.82 17.12
N ARG A 144 -5.60 6.43 18.07
CA ARG A 144 -4.74 5.72 19.02
C ARG A 144 -5.58 4.70 19.78
N PHE A 145 -5.01 3.51 20.00
CA PHE A 145 -5.58 2.46 20.83
C PHE A 145 -5.29 2.69 22.32
N ALA A 146 -4.12 3.24 22.62
CA ALA A 146 -3.75 3.63 23.98
C ALA A 146 -2.77 4.81 23.95
N LYS A 147 -2.83 5.66 24.97
CA LYS A 147 -1.75 6.59 25.29
C LYS A 147 -0.82 5.93 26.32
N GLY A 148 0.45 5.77 26.01
CA GLY A 148 1.45 5.30 26.95
C GLY A 148 1.88 6.39 27.92
N SER A 149 2.24 5.98 29.13
CA SER A 149 2.68 6.85 30.23
C SER A 149 4.01 7.59 29.95
N GLY A 150 4.81 7.11 29.00
CA GLY A 150 6.07 7.73 28.55
C GLY A 150 5.97 8.58 27.28
N GLY A 151 4.77 9.03 26.89
CA GLY A 151 4.54 9.82 25.67
C GLY A 151 4.41 8.99 24.39
N GLU A 152 4.74 7.70 24.43
CA GLU A 152 4.55 6.75 23.34
C GLU A 152 3.07 6.35 23.20
N SER A 153 2.49 6.51 22.02
CA SER A 153 1.14 6.04 21.72
C SER A 153 1.17 4.66 21.09
N ALA A 154 0.19 3.84 21.42
CA ALA A 154 -0.02 2.55 20.77
C ALA A 154 -1.19 2.63 19.80
N TYR A 155 -1.06 1.96 18.67
CA TYR A 155 -2.08 1.82 17.64
C TYR A 155 -2.35 0.34 17.43
N LEU A 156 -3.63 -0.01 17.34
CA LEU A 156 -4.09 -1.35 17.01
C LEU A 156 -5.04 -1.25 15.83
N HIS A 157 -4.80 -2.03 14.79
CA HIS A 157 -5.57 -1.97 13.56
C HIS A 157 -6.00 -3.37 13.14
N ALA A 158 -7.29 -3.56 12.88
CA ALA A 158 -7.85 -4.79 12.37
C ALA A 158 -7.64 -4.84 10.85
N LEU A 159 -7.19 -5.98 10.33
CA LEU A 159 -6.81 -6.19 8.94
C LEU A 159 -7.36 -7.51 8.43
N LYS A 160 -7.38 -7.67 7.10
CA LYS A 160 -7.47 -9.00 6.48
C LYS A 160 -6.21 -9.79 6.82
N PRO A 161 -6.29 -11.11 7.08
CA PRO A 161 -5.10 -11.95 7.15
C PRO A 161 -4.32 -11.95 5.84
N GLY A 162 -3.00 -12.06 5.90
CA GLY A 162 -2.10 -12.14 4.74
C GLY A 162 -0.70 -11.59 5.02
N THR A 163 0.13 -11.53 3.98
CA THR A 163 1.48 -10.95 4.07
C THR A 163 1.44 -9.46 3.74
N TYR A 164 2.00 -8.64 4.63
CA TYR A 164 2.03 -7.18 4.49
C TYR A 164 3.46 -6.67 4.32
N ARG A 165 3.63 -5.68 3.45
CA ARG A 165 4.86 -4.90 3.30
C ARG A 165 4.68 -3.53 3.94
N LEU A 166 5.70 -3.08 4.67
CA LEU A 166 5.77 -1.70 5.12
C LEU A 166 6.13 -0.81 3.92
N TYR A 167 5.16 -0.04 3.43
CA TYR A 167 5.32 0.78 2.23
C TYR A 167 5.88 2.17 2.55
N GLY A 168 5.59 2.73 3.72
CA GLY A 168 6.23 3.97 4.17
C GLY A 168 5.46 4.76 5.21
N ALA A 169 5.90 6.01 5.43
CA ALA A 169 5.19 6.99 6.25
C ALA A 169 4.46 7.95 5.32
N ILE A 170 3.15 7.78 5.17
CA ILE A 170 2.35 8.44 4.13
C ILE A 170 1.03 8.93 4.72
N ALA A 171 0.75 10.21 4.55
CA ALA A 171 -0.54 10.82 4.90
C ALA A 171 -1.38 11.05 3.64
N GLU A 172 -2.68 10.77 3.75
CA GLU A 172 -3.70 11.11 2.75
C GLU A 172 -4.68 12.11 3.36
N THR A 173 -4.86 13.24 2.68
CA THR A 173 -5.82 14.29 3.07
C THR A 173 -6.62 14.69 1.83
N GLY A 174 -7.85 14.17 1.72
CA GLY A 174 -8.65 14.32 0.51
C GLY A 174 -7.93 13.70 -0.70
N ASN A 175 -7.72 14.49 -1.74
CA ASN A 175 -7.01 14.06 -2.96
C ASN A 175 -5.48 14.25 -2.87
N ALA A 176 -4.96 14.80 -1.77
CA ALA A 176 -3.53 15.02 -1.59
C ALA A 176 -2.89 13.83 -0.85
N ILE A 177 -1.76 13.36 -1.38
CA ILE A 177 -0.92 12.35 -0.75
C ILE A 177 0.48 12.92 -0.54
N THR A 178 1.03 12.73 0.66
CA THR A 178 2.36 13.23 1.03
C THR A 178 3.09 12.23 1.91
N GLY A 179 4.41 12.34 1.95
CA GLY A 179 5.27 11.50 2.76
C GLY A 179 6.37 10.83 1.95
N THR A 180 6.87 9.72 2.50
CA THR A 180 8.01 9.00 1.97
C THR A 180 7.64 7.54 1.77
N CYS A 181 7.89 7.00 0.57
CA CYS A 181 7.79 5.57 0.31
C CYS A 181 9.14 4.89 0.54
N LEU A 182 9.12 3.71 1.15
CA LEU A 182 10.28 2.83 1.33
C LEU A 182 10.50 1.96 0.07
N CYS A 183 10.39 2.61 -1.09
CA CYS A 183 10.41 1.98 -2.40
C CYS A 183 11.75 1.30 -2.73
N MET A 184 12.85 1.71 -2.09
CA MET A 184 14.19 1.16 -2.34
C MET A 184 14.53 -0.06 -1.48
N GLY A 185 13.69 -0.39 -0.48
CA GLY A 185 13.89 -1.56 0.37
C GLY A 185 13.15 -1.41 1.69
N SER A 186 12.49 -2.48 2.13
CA SER A 186 11.70 -2.48 3.36
C SER A 186 11.62 -3.90 3.92
N VAL A 187 10.70 -4.13 4.85
CA VAL A 187 10.36 -5.44 5.38
C VAL A 187 8.93 -5.84 5.03
N ARG A 188 8.71 -7.15 5.04
CA ARG A 188 7.40 -7.78 5.04
C ARG A 188 7.21 -8.65 6.27
N PHE A 189 5.96 -8.90 6.66
CA PHE A 189 5.60 -9.77 7.77
C PHE A 189 4.24 -10.43 7.51
N THR A 190 3.96 -11.54 8.19
CA THR A 190 2.66 -12.21 8.08
C THR A 190 1.72 -11.67 9.15
N ALA A 191 0.45 -11.42 8.82
CA ALA A 191 -0.62 -11.15 9.78
C ALA A 191 -1.65 -12.30 9.69
N ARG A 192 -1.83 -13.06 10.78
CA ARG A 192 -2.69 -14.26 10.77
C ARG A 192 -4.03 -13.95 11.45
N ALA A 193 -5.08 -14.65 11.02
CA ALA A 193 -6.38 -14.58 11.67
C ALA A 193 -6.28 -14.99 13.15
N GLY A 194 -6.96 -14.25 14.03
CA GLY A 194 -7.00 -14.52 15.47
C GLY A 194 -5.69 -14.22 16.20
N GLU A 195 -4.76 -13.51 15.56
CA GLU A 195 -3.50 -13.11 16.18
C GLU A 195 -3.33 -11.59 16.15
N VAL A 196 -2.63 -11.08 17.16
CA VAL A 196 -2.03 -9.74 17.15
C VAL A 196 -0.57 -9.90 16.76
N VAL A 197 -0.21 -9.35 15.60
CA VAL A 197 1.19 -9.20 15.19
C VAL A 197 1.71 -7.84 15.69
N ASP A 198 2.69 -7.92 16.56
CA ASP A 198 3.35 -6.79 17.15
C ASP A 198 4.56 -6.38 16.30
N MET A 199 4.46 -5.25 15.62
CA MET A 199 5.52 -4.71 14.77
C MET A 199 6.69 -4.12 15.57
N GLY A 200 6.51 -3.76 16.83
CA GLY A 200 7.53 -3.05 17.59
C GLY A 200 7.24 -1.55 17.71
N ARG A 201 8.28 -0.74 17.54
CA ARG A 201 8.23 0.71 17.63
C ARG A 201 8.67 1.33 16.32
N VAL A 202 7.91 2.31 15.83
CA VAL A 202 8.29 3.15 14.69
C VAL A 202 8.65 4.55 15.17
N PHE A 203 9.61 5.17 14.50
CA PHE A 203 10.05 6.53 14.79
C PHE A 203 10.61 7.19 13.53
N MET A 204 10.55 8.52 13.49
CA MET A 204 11.29 9.32 12.50
C MET A 204 12.70 9.58 13.06
N ASP A 205 13.65 9.89 12.17
CA ASP A 205 15.07 10.02 12.47
C ASP A 205 15.41 10.82 13.76
N GLY A 206 16.47 10.37 14.42
CA GLY A 206 17.03 10.87 15.69
C GLY A 206 16.78 9.99 16.94
N GLY A 207 16.12 8.84 16.76
CA GLY A 207 16.12 7.73 17.72
C GLY A 207 14.85 7.60 18.58
N PRO A 208 14.74 6.50 19.36
CA PRO A 208 13.60 6.27 20.25
C PRO A 208 13.58 7.36 21.33
N GLY A 209 12.52 8.18 21.35
CA GLY A 209 12.35 9.24 22.35
C GLY A 209 12.22 10.66 21.78
N ILE A 210 12.37 10.86 20.47
CA ILE A 210 12.08 12.15 19.83
C ILE A 210 10.56 12.30 19.65
N SER A 211 10.00 13.35 20.26
CA SER A 211 8.59 13.67 20.13
C SER A 211 8.28 14.41 18.83
N ALA A 212 7.02 14.40 18.38
CA ALA A 212 6.58 15.25 17.29
C ALA A 212 6.85 16.76 17.55
N GLY A 213 6.88 17.17 18.83
CA GLY A 213 7.25 18.53 19.24
C GLY A 213 8.74 18.83 19.03
N ASP A 214 9.61 17.85 19.24
CA ASP A 214 11.05 17.97 19.01
C ASP A 214 11.37 18.04 17.50
N VAL A 215 10.66 17.25 16.68
CA VAL A 215 10.75 17.31 15.20
C VAL A 215 10.29 18.67 14.69
N MET A 216 9.16 19.18 15.16
CA MET A 216 8.66 20.52 14.78
C MET A 216 9.59 21.63 15.25
N LYS A 217 10.12 21.54 16.48
CA LYS A 217 11.09 22.49 17.01
C LYS A 217 12.40 22.46 16.20
N ALA A 218 12.88 21.28 15.81
CA ALA A 218 14.03 21.14 14.92
C ALA A 218 13.76 21.79 13.55
N ALA A 219 12.61 21.51 12.92
CA ALA A 219 12.22 22.11 11.64
C ALA A 219 12.14 23.65 11.70
N LEU A 220 11.59 24.21 12.79
CA LEU A 220 11.54 25.66 13.03
C LEU A 220 12.92 26.28 13.32
N THR A 221 13.82 25.55 13.98
CA THR A 221 15.16 26.04 14.35
C THR A 221 16.13 25.98 13.16
N PHE A 222 16.05 24.93 12.33
CA PHE A 222 16.87 24.78 11.12
C PHE A 222 16.34 25.57 9.91
N GLY A 223 15.10 26.08 9.99
CA GLY A 223 14.56 27.04 9.03
C GLY A 223 15.13 28.46 9.17
N LEU A 224 15.82 28.78 10.27
CA LEU A 224 16.34 30.12 10.56
C LEU A 224 17.84 30.16 10.94
N ALA A 225 18.44 29.05 11.37
CA ALA A 225 19.87 28.99 11.67
C ALA A 225 20.56 27.89 10.85
N GLY A 226 21.70 28.25 10.25
CA GLY A 226 22.48 27.43 9.34
C GLY A 226 22.70 25.98 9.79
N LYS A 227 22.66 25.11 8.79
CA LYS A 227 22.80 23.65 8.85
C LYS A 227 23.93 23.18 9.78
N PRO A 228 23.75 22.09 10.56
CA PRO A 228 24.89 21.33 11.06
C PRO A 228 25.75 20.86 9.88
N LYS A 229 27.05 21.10 9.91
CA LYS A 229 27.97 20.57 8.88
C LYS A 229 27.83 19.05 8.82
N GLY A 230 27.45 18.52 7.65
CA GLY A 230 27.47 17.08 7.37
C GLY A 230 26.12 16.37 7.31
N LYS A 231 25.00 17.05 7.54
CA LYS A 231 23.66 16.49 7.27
C LYS A 231 22.81 17.51 6.52
N SER A 232 22.42 17.18 5.30
CA SER A 232 21.41 17.92 4.56
C SER A 232 20.06 17.80 5.27
N ALA A 233 19.13 18.73 5.05
CA ALA A 233 17.74 18.59 5.50
C ALA A 233 17.03 17.35 4.92
N ILE A 234 17.68 16.65 3.99
CA ILE A 234 17.26 15.40 3.35
C ILE A 234 17.74 14.18 4.16
N ASP A 235 18.71 14.35 5.07
CA ASP A 235 19.32 13.29 5.90
C ASP A 235 18.67 13.16 7.29
N ALA A 236 17.48 13.75 7.51
CA ALA A 236 16.84 13.84 8.84
C ALA A 236 15.39 13.31 8.88
N GLU A 237 14.95 12.55 7.87
CA GLU A 237 13.52 12.18 7.70
C GLU A 237 13.28 10.69 7.39
N GLY A 238 14.20 9.80 7.78
CA GLY A 238 14.04 8.36 7.58
C GLY A 238 13.05 7.74 8.57
N LEU A 239 12.03 7.04 8.09
CA LEU A 239 11.22 6.14 8.92
C LEU A 239 12.13 5.00 9.40
N ALA A 240 12.17 4.75 10.69
CA ALA A 240 12.88 3.63 11.31
C ALA A 240 11.92 2.74 12.09
N LEU A 241 12.36 1.49 12.28
CA LEU A 241 11.60 0.43 12.92
C LEU A 241 12.51 -0.35 13.88
N GLU A 242 12.13 -0.38 15.15
CA GLU A 242 12.70 -1.25 16.17
C GLU A 242 11.73 -2.43 16.36
N PRO A 243 12.10 -3.67 15.97
CA PRO A 243 11.22 -4.83 16.10
C PRO A 243 10.78 -5.09 17.55
N ALA A 244 9.58 -5.66 17.71
CA ALA A 244 9.07 -6.04 19.01
C ALA A 244 10.01 -7.05 19.71
N THR A 245 10.28 -6.82 20.99
CA THR A 245 11.03 -7.74 21.86
C THR A 245 10.18 -8.10 23.08
N ALA A 246 10.56 -9.15 23.80
CA ALA A 246 9.87 -9.54 25.05
C ALA A 246 9.94 -8.46 26.15
N ALA A 247 10.87 -7.51 26.04
CA ALA A 247 10.98 -6.38 26.96
C ALA A 247 10.00 -5.24 26.65
N MET A 248 9.39 -5.23 25.45
CA MET A 248 8.41 -4.21 25.10
C MET A 248 7.05 -4.56 25.72
N PRO A 249 6.45 -3.66 26.53
CA PRO A 249 5.14 -3.93 27.08
C PRO A 249 4.08 -3.97 25.97
N VAL A 250 3.13 -4.88 26.17
CA VAL A 250 1.92 -5.00 25.36
C VAL A 250 0.74 -4.60 26.23
N ASP A 251 -0.23 -3.90 25.66
CA ASP A 251 -1.44 -3.51 26.37
C ASP A 251 -2.19 -4.76 26.89
N PRO A 252 -2.49 -4.86 28.20
CA PRO A 252 -3.15 -6.04 28.78
C PRO A 252 -4.50 -6.38 28.14
N ARG A 253 -5.19 -5.41 27.53
CA ARG A 253 -6.47 -5.64 26.82
C ARG A 253 -6.32 -6.56 25.61
N LEU A 254 -5.09 -6.81 25.13
CA LEU A 254 -4.82 -7.70 24.00
C LEU A 254 -4.68 -9.17 24.41
N ALA A 255 -4.74 -9.49 25.71
CA ALA A 255 -4.54 -10.84 26.23
C ALA A 255 -5.58 -11.88 25.73
N ALA A 256 -6.71 -11.42 25.16
CA ALA A 256 -7.72 -12.28 24.58
C ALA A 256 -7.25 -13.02 23.30
N LEU A 257 -6.23 -12.49 22.61
CA LEU A 257 -5.62 -13.13 21.45
C LEU A 257 -4.14 -13.40 21.70
N LYS A 258 -3.59 -14.31 20.91
CA LYS A 258 -2.15 -14.53 20.89
C LYS A 258 -1.45 -13.31 20.31
N VAL A 259 -0.60 -12.69 21.10
CA VAL A 259 0.30 -11.62 20.66
C VAL A 259 1.65 -12.24 20.30
N ARG A 260 2.19 -11.91 19.13
CA ARG A 260 3.54 -12.32 18.72
C ARG A 260 4.29 -11.17 18.08
N ALA A 261 5.61 -11.17 18.20
CA ALA A 261 6.44 -10.28 17.40
C ALA A 261 6.25 -10.57 15.90
N ALA A 262 6.35 -9.52 15.09
CA ALA A 262 6.37 -9.62 13.64
C ALA A 262 7.57 -10.42 13.16
N ASP A 263 7.30 -11.36 12.25
CA ASP A 263 8.28 -12.21 11.58
C ASP A 263 8.89 -11.46 10.39
N PHE A 264 9.55 -10.33 10.67
CA PHE A 264 10.08 -9.48 9.60
C PHE A 264 11.05 -10.24 8.70
N ARG A 265 10.80 -10.16 7.40
CA ARG A 265 11.69 -10.60 6.33
C ARG A 265 11.98 -9.40 5.43
N PRO A 266 13.19 -9.28 4.88
CA PRO A 266 13.44 -8.23 3.90
C PRO A 266 12.50 -8.35 2.70
N SER A 267 12.08 -7.20 2.20
CA SER A 267 11.26 -7.03 1.00
C SER A 267 12.03 -6.16 0.01
N GLY A 268 12.09 -6.62 -1.24
CA GLY A 268 12.73 -5.91 -2.34
C GLY A 268 12.05 -4.59 -2.69
N LYS A 269 12.52 -4.00 -3.80
CA LYS A 269 12.01 -2.73 -4.32
C LYS A 269 10.52 -2.81 -4.68
N LEU A 270 9.83 -1.70 -4.51
CA LEU A 270 8.45 -1.51 -4.96
C LEU A 270 8.35 -0.27 -5.85
N PRO A 271 7.44 -0.26 -6.84
CA PRO A 271 7.14 0.96 -7.60
C PRO A 271 6.67 2.09 -6.68
N ASN A 272 7.04 3.32 -7.03
CA ASN A 272 6.53 4.52 -6.39
C ASN A 272 5.13 4.85 -6.94
N TYR A 273 4.12 4.13 -6.47
CA TYR A 273 2.74 4.22 -6.96
C TYR A 273 2.10 5.61 -6.84
N TYR A 274 2.67 6.48 -6.00
CA TYR A 274 2.10 7.78 -5.66
C TYR A 274 3.02 8.97 -5.97
N GLY A 275 4.16 8.73 -6.64
CA GLY A 275 5.12 9.80 -6.96
C GLY A 275 5.73 10.49 -5.74
N LEU A 276 5.83 9.80 -4.60
CA LEU A 276 6.31 10.33 -3.32
C LEU A 276 7.84 10.42 -3.26
N ARG A 277 8.36 11.02 -2.19
CA ARG A 277 9.80 10.91 -1.88
C ARG A 277 10.17 9.43 -1.73
N ILE A 278 11.30 9.04 -2.33
CA ILE A 278 11.81 7.66 -2.32
C ILE A 278 12.86 7.51 -1.23
N ASP A 279 12.73 6.47 -0.42
CA ASP A 279 13.70 6.07 0.60
C ASP A 279 13.75 4.53 0.76
N ARG A 280 14.55 4.05 1.70
CA ARG A 280 14.65 2.67 2.16
C ARG A 280 14.59 2.61 3.68
N LEU A 281 14.03 1.54 4.21
CA LEU A 281 14.04 1.30 5.65
C LEU A 281 15.49 1.05 6.09
N PRO A 282 15.97 1.65 7.19
CA PRO A 282 17.30 1.38 7.74
C PRO A 282 17.53 -0.11 8.01
N ALA A 283 18.80 -0.50 8.15
CA ALA A 283 19.14 -1.86 8.53
C ALA A 283 18.49 -2.24 9.88
N ILE A 284 18.00 -3.47 9.96
CA ILE A 284 17.41 -4.02 11.18
C ILE A 284 18.28 -5.20 11.61
N ALA A 285 18.83 -5.11 12.82
CA ALA A 285 19.71 -6.14 13.36
C ALA A 285 19.03 -7.52 13.31
N GLY A 286 19.75 -8.50 12.76
CA GLY A 286 19.25 -9.87 12.61
C GLY A 286 18.14 -10.07 11.55
N VAL A 287 17.69 -9.02 10.86
CA VAL A 287 16.67 -9.10 9.81
C VAL A 287 17.24 -8.75 8.44
N MET A 288 17.79 -7.53 8.30
CA MET A 288 18.30 -7.07 7.02
C MET A 288 19.42 -6.05 7.18
N ARG A 289 20.35 -6.05 6.24
CA ARG A 289 21.31 -4.97 6.02
C ARG A 289 21.40 -4.64 4.53
N TYR A 290 22.18 -3.62 4.19
CA TYR A 290 22.46 -3.28 2.80
C TYR A 290 23.94 -3.47 2.47
N GLU A 291 24.20 -4.00 1.29
CA GLU A 291 25.50 -3.94 0.62
C GLU A 291 25.32 -3.10 -0.64
N ARG A 292 25.66 -1.81 -0.55
CA ARG A 292 25.27 -0.78 -1.53
C ARG A 292 23.74 -0.73 -1.67
N ASP A 293 23.20 -1.08 -2.84
CA ASP A 293 21.75 -1.10 -3.13
C ASP A 293 21.15 -2.50 -3.07
N ARG A 294 21.94 -3.49 -2.67
CA ARG A 294 21.46 -4.87 -2.48
C ARG A 294 21.02 -5.06 -1.04
N ILE A 295 19.80 -5.55 -0.86
CA ILE A 295 19.30 -6.02 0.44
C ILE A 295 19.92 -7.38 0.73
N VAL A 296 20.49 -7.53 1.92
CA VAL A 296 21.01 -8.80 2.43
C VAL A 296 20.07 -9.30 3.51
N ASP A 297 19.52 -10.49 3.30
CA ASP A 297 18.67 -11.18 4.27
C ASP A 297 19.54 -11.80 5.38
N LEU A 298 19.33 -11.37 6.62
CA LEU A 298 20.03 -11.88 7.80
C LEU A 298 19.20 -12.93 8.56
N THR A 299 17.95 -13.15 8.16
CA THR A 299 17.04 -14.10 8.80
C THR A 299 17.30 -15.55 8.41
N VAL A 300 18.08 -15.78 7.35
CA VAL A 300 18.46 -17.10 6.84
C VAL A 300 19.77 -17.64 7.43
N ALA A 301 20.52 -16.81 8.16
CA ALA A 301 21.80 -17.17 8.76
C ALA A 301 21.67 -17.76 10.19
N LYS A 302 20.49 -18.30 10.52
CA LYS A 302 20.17 -18.93 11.82
C LYS A 302 19.91 -20.41 11.66
#